data_AF-A0AAW8TKP5-F1
#
_entry.id   AF-A0AAW8TKP5-F1
#
_cell.length_a   1.000
_cell.length_b   1.000
_cell.length_c   1.000
_cell.angle_alpha   90.00
_cell.angle_beta   90.00
_cell.angle_gamma   90.00
#
_symmetry.space_group_name_H-M   'P 1'
#
loop_
_entity.id
_entity.type
_entity.pdbx_description
1 polymer ?
#
loop_
_entity_poly.entity_id
_entity_poly.type
_entity_poly.pdbx_seq_one_letter_code
_entity_poly.pdbx_strand_id
1 'polypeptide(L)' 'MKVYCVAMISGKFMIPAEGSKIYKSKAAAKKARDKLNEGRISISQYVVLEADNWHETEMA' A
#
# COMPACT_ATOMS: atom_id res chain seq x y z
N MET A 1 -15.78 6.42 -2.36
CA MET A 1 -15.32 5.05 -2.70
C MET A 1 -13.96 4.87 -2.03
N LYS A 2 -13.77 3.83 -1.20
CA LYS A 2 -12.49 3.58 -0.52
C LYS A 2 -11.47 3.02 -1.52
N VAL A 3 -10.24 3.51 -1.46
CA VAL A 3 -9.12 2.98 -2.23
C VAL A 3 -8.04 2.46 -1.30
N TYR A 4 -7.17 1.59 -1.80
CA TYR A 4 -6.16 0.90 -1.00
C TYR A 4 -4.80 0.96 -1.68
N CYS A 5 -3.72 1.05 -0.92
CA CYS A 5 -2.35 0.93 -1.42
C CYS A 5 -1.56 -0.11 -0.61
N VAL A 6 -0.45 -0.57 -1.18
CA VAL A 6 0.50 -1.43 -0.47
C VAL A 6 1.76 -0.62 -0.17
N ALA A 7 2.19 -0.62 1.08
CA ALA A 7 3.35 0.13 1.54
C ALA A 7 4.20 -0.72 2.49
N MET A 8 5.50 -0.48 2.53
CA MET A 8 6.40 -1.01 3.55
C MET A 8 6.42 -0.06 4.73
N ILE A 9 6.33 -0.61 5.94
CA ILE A 9 6.58 0.16 7.17
C ILE A 9 8.01 -0.16 7.62
N SER A 10 8.83 0.88 7.74
CA SER A 10 10.20 0.78 8.25
C SER A 10 10.39 1.81 9.36
N GLY A 11 10.26 1.38 10.61
CA GLY A 11 10.29 2.27 11.77
C GLY A 11 9.17 3.30 11.70
N LYS A 12 9.53 4.59 11.59
CA LYS A 12 8.58 5.72 11.47
C LYS A 12 8.21 6.07 10.03
N PHE A 13 8.83 5.43 9.05
CA PHE A 13 8.62 5.71 7.64
C PHE A 13 7.65 4.70 7.03
N MET A 14 6.82 5.23 6.13
CA MET A 14 5.93 4.45 5.29
C MET A 14 6.32 4.75 3.85
N ILE A 15 6.70 3.70 3.12
CA ILE A 15 7.21 3.83 1.76
C ILE A 15 6.27 3.03 0.86
N PRO A 16 5.70 3.62 -0.21
CA PRO A 16 4.90 2.87 -1.16
C PRO A 16 5.70 1.67 -1.69
N ALA A 17 5.03 0.54 -1.90
CA ALA A 17 5.69 -0.58 -2.54
C ALA A 17 6.19 -0.17 -3.94
N GLU A 18 7.32 -0.73 -4.37
CA GLU A 18 7.83 -0.47 -5.72
C GLU A 18 6.77 -0.86 -6.76
N GLY A 19 6.48 0.06 -7.70
CA GLY A 19 5.36 -0.10 -8.64
C GLY A 19 3.97 -0.06 -7.98
N SER A 20 3.85 0.59 -6.81
CA SER A 20 2.57 0.71 -6.08
C SER A 20 1.45 1.22 -6.99
N LYS A 21 0.32 0.51 -6.92
CA LYS A 21 -0.93 0.87 -7.60
C LYS A 21 -1.98 1.16 -6.56
N ILE A 22 -2.93 2.00 -6.94
CA ILE A 22 -4.14 2.23 -6.15
C ILE A 22 -5.16 1.14 -6.51
N TYR A 23 -5.59 0.38 -5.51
CA TYR A 23 -6.55 -0.69 -5.66
C TYR A 23 -7.95 -0.20 -5.24
N LYS A 24 -8.97 -0.49 -6.05
CA LYS A 24 -10.38 -0.19 -5.72
C LYS A 24 -11.01 -1.22 -4.76
N SER A 25 -10.27 -2.27 -4.41
CA SER A 25 -10.73 -3.38 -3.54
C SER A 25 -9.64 -3.77 -2.56
N LYS A 26 -10.02 -3.96 -1.29
CA LYS A 26 -9.14 -4.42 -0.21
C LYS A 26 -8.56 -5.81 -0.51
N ALA A 27 -9.36 -6.69 -1.14
CA ALA A 27 -8.94 -8.03 -1.49
C ALA A 27 -7.83 -8.04 -2.56
N ALA A 28 -7.94 -7.15 -3.55
CA ALA A 28 -6.92 -6.99 -4.59
C ALA A 28 -5.60 -6.49 -3.99
N ALA A 29 -5.66 -5.49 -3.11
CA ALA A 29 -4.48 -5.00 -2.38
C ALA A 29 -3.86 -6.09 -1.50
N LYS A 30 -4.69 -6.89 -0.79
CA LYS A 30 -4.21 -8.01 0.03
C LYS A 30 -3.45 -9.05 -0.78
N LYS A 31 -3.99 -9.46 -1.94
CA LYS A 31 -3.31 -10.41 -2.84
C LYS A 31 -1.96 -9.87 -3.33
N ALA A 32 -1.86 -8.58 -3.62
CA ALA A 32 -0.60 -7.96 -4.01
C ALA A 32 0.41 -7.92 -2.86
N ARG A 33 -0.03 -7.51 -1.66
CA ARG A 33 0.77 -7.56 -0.44
C ARG A 33 1.32 -8.97 -0.17
N ASP A 34 0.48 -9.99 -0.26
CA ASP A 34 0.86 -11.37 0.02
C ASP A 34 1.98 -11.85 -0.92
N LYS A 35 1.87 -11.54 -2.22
CA LYS A 35 2.94 -11.80 -3.20
C LYS A 35 4.23 -11.05 -2.86
N LEU A 36 4.14 -9.79 -2.43
CA LEU A 36 5.31 -8.97 -2.09
C LEU A 36 6.00 -9.44 -0.80
N ASN A 37 5.26 -10.06 0.12
CA ASN A 37 5.77 -10.63 1.36
C ASN A 37 6.24 -12.08 1.21
N GLU A 38 5.94 -12.74 0.10
CA GLU A 38 6.37 -14.12 -0.14
C GLU A 38 7.91 -14.21 -0.09
N GLY A 39 8.43 -15.12 0.75
CA GLY A 39 9.87 -15.26 0.98
C GLY A 39 10.51 -14.21 1.91
N ARG A 40 9.75 -13.23 2.44
CA ARG A 40 10.27 -12.24 3.39
C ARG A 40 10.01 -12.67 4.84
N ILE A 41 11.06 -13.13 5.52
CA ILE A 41 11.06 -13.47 6.96
C ILE A 41 11.46 -12.22 7.82
N SER A 42 11.64 -11.06 7.17
CA SER A 42 12.20 -9.84 7.77
C SER A 42 11.15 -8.96 8.47
N ILE A 43 11.63 -8.13 9.40
CA ILE A 43 10.96 -6.99 10.07
C ILE A 43 10.40 -5.93 9.10
N SER A 44 10.78 -5.94 7.83
CA SER A 44 10.32 -4.98 6.80
C SER A 44 9.27 -5.58 5.88
N GLN A 45 8.11 -5.94 6.43
CA GLN A 45 6.97 -6.46 5.66
C GLN A 45 6.11 -5.34 5.06
N TYR A 46 5.46 -5.66 3.96
CA TYR A 46 4.44 -4.82 3.36
C TYR A 46 3.09 -4.97 4.06
N VAL A 47 2.37 -3.86 4.14
CA VAL A 47 1.02 -3.75 4.70
C VAL A 47 0.06 -3.17 3.65
N VAL A 48 -1.23 -3.44 3.82
CA VAL A 48 -2.30 -2.78 3.06
C VAL A 48 -2.81 -1.61 3.88
N LEU A 49 -2.87 -0.44 3.27
CA LEU A 49 -3.42 0.76 3.87
C LEU A 49 -4.68 1.16 3.12
N GLU A 50 -5.67 1.63 3.87
CA GLU A 50 -6.81 2.34 3.29
C GLU A 50 -6.33 3.75 2.98
N ALA A 51 -6.29 4.08 1.69
CA ALA A 51 -6.02 5.43 1.24
C ALA A 51 -7.34 6.18 1.32
N ASP A 52 -7.49 6.95 2.38
CA ASP A 52 -8.61 7.87 2.56
C ASP A 52 -8.33 9.06 1.63
N ASN A 53 -8.99 9.08 0.47
CA ASN A 53 -8.81 10.03 -0.65
C ASN A 53 -7.75 11.10 -0.37
N TRP A 54 -6.49 10.83 -0.70
CA TRP A 54 -5.44 11.85 -0.66
C TRP A 54 -5.85 12.88 -1.72
N HIS A 55 -6.46 13.98 -1.30
CA HIS A 55 -6.95 14.98 -2.22
C HIS A 55 -5.72 15.72 -2.78
N GLU A 56 -5.53 15.66 -4.11
CA GLU A 56 -4.83 16.75 -4.78
C GLU A 56 -5.80 17.92 -4.83
N THR A 57 -5.55 18.93 -4.00
CA THR A 57 -6.23 20.23 -4.10
C THR A 57 -5.40 21.17 -4.96
N GLU A 58 -5.20 20.84 -6.24
CA GLU A 58 -4.83 21.84 -7.24
C GLU A 58 -5.61 21.58 -8.54
N MET A 59 -6.79 22.19 -8.62
CA MET A 59 -7.31 22.65 -9.91
C MET A 59 -6.96 24.14 -10.00
N ALA A 60 -6.01 24.48 -10.87
CA ALA A 60 -5.85 25.81 -11.44
C ALA A 60 -5.53 25.65 -12.93
#